data_AF-A0A838F7U0-F1
#
_entry.id   AF-A0A838F7U0-F1
#
_cell.length_a   1.000
_cell.length_b   1.000
_cell.length_c   1.000
_cell.angle_alpha   90.00
_cell.angle_beta   90.00
_cell.angle_gamma   90.00
#
_symmetry.space_group_name_H-M   'P 1'
#
loop_
_entity.id
_entity.type
_entity.pdbx_description
1 polymer ?
#
loop_
_entity_poly.entity_id
_entity_poly.type
_entity_poly.pdbx_seq_one_letter_code
_entity_poly.pdbx_strand_id
1 'polypeptide(L)' 'MNQSHSVIAMPNNDMLDVFYYCTNKKLEAEEKKNFTELIIQLHDCICKMKIQKALAKDADALEKMVHNKVINTKGHIC' A
#
# COMPACT_ATOMS: atom_id res chain seq x y z
N MET A 1 11.24 -10.11 -4.16
CA MET A 1 10.29 -8.97 -4.12
C MET A 1 10.36 -8.44 -2.70
N ASN A 2 10.74 -7.17 -2.51
CA ASN A 2 10.87 -6.60 -1.16
C ASN A 2 9.48 -6.26 -0.64
N GLN A 3 8.94 -7.14 0.19
CA GLN A 3 7.68 -6.94 0.91
C GLN A 3 7.99 -6.13 2.17
N SER A 4 7.28 -5.03 2.37
CA SER A 4 7.37 -4.22 3.59
C SER A 4 6.24 -4.61 4.53
N HIS A 5 6.51 -4.56 5.83
CA HIS A 5 5.56 -4.87 6.91
C HIS A 5 5.50 -3.68 7.85
N SER A 6 4.30 -3.27 8.22
CA SER A 6 4.07 -2.21 9.21
C SER A 6 2.84 -2.59 10.05
N VAL A 7 2.86 -2.20 11.33
CA VAL A 7 1.76 -2.40 12.26
C VAL A 7 1.06 -1.07 12.45
N ILE A 8 -0.22 -1.03 12.09
CA ILE A 8 -1.02 0.19 12.09
C ILE A 8 -2.00 0.15 13.26
N ALA A 9 -1.89 1.14 14.14
CA ALA A 9 -2.84 1.36 15.21
C ALA A 9 -4.10 2.03 14.66
N MET A 10 -5.23 1.35 14.79
CA MET A 10 -6.51 1.84 14.34
C MET A 10 -7.18 2.73 15.40
N PRO A 11 -8.09 3.63 15.02
CA PRO A 11 -8.79 4.52 15.97
C PRO A 11 -9.62 3.80 17.04
N ASN A 12 -9.92 2.51 16.84
CA ASN A 12 -10.62 1.65 17.80
C ASN A 12 -9.66 0.90 18.75
N ASN A 13 -8.38 1.28 18.78
CA ASN A 13 -7.29 0.64 19.53
C ASN A 13 -6.88 -0.76 19.05
N ASP A 14 -7.44 -1.26 17.94
CA ASP A 14 -6.94 -2.48 17.32
C ASP A 14 -5.60 -2.22 16.62
N MET A 15 -4.75 -3.25 16.59
CA MET A 15 -3.51 -3.24 15.80
C MET A 15 -3.71 -4.11 14.56
N LEU A 16 -3.43 -3.55 13.39
CA LEU A 16 -3.50 -4.27 12.12
C LEU A 16 -2.10 -4.52 11.56
N ASP A 17 -1.80 -5.78 11.29
CA ASP A 17 -0.64 -6.17 10.50
C ASP A 17 -0.91 -5.88 9.02
N VAL A 18 -0.06 -5.00 8.46
CA VAL A 18 -0.20 -4.54 7.08
C VAL A 18 1.06 -4.87 6.32
N PHE A 19 0.89 -5.69 5.28
CA PHE A 19 1.94 -6.00 4.33
C PHE A 19 1.72 -5.17 3.08
N TYR A 20 2.77 -4.56 2.54
CA TYR A 20 2.64 -3.85 1.28
C TYR A 20 3.87 -4.00 0.40
N TYR A 21 3.65 -3.97 -0.90
CA TYR A 21 4.70 -4.04 -1.90
C TYR A 21 4.28 -3.38 -3.21
N CYS A 22 5.26 -2.89 -3.95
CA CYS A 22 5.04 -2.32 -5.28
C CYS A 22 5.33 -3.37 -6.37
N THR A 23 4.50 -3.39 -7.41
CA THR A 23 4.66 -4.26 -8.57
C THR A 23 4.40 -3.50 -9.88
N ASN A 24 5.05 -3.93 -10.94
CA ASN A 24 4.86 -3.39 -12.30
C ASN A 24 4.32 -4.46 -13.26
N LYS A 25 3.81 -5.58 -12.72
CA LYS A 25 3.40 -6.74 -13.54
C LYS A 25 2.17 -6.45 -14.41
N LYS A 26 1.23 -5.63 -13.94
CA LYS A 26 -0.05 -5.37 -14.62
C LYS A 26 -0.13 -4.04 -15.39
N LEU A 27 0.92 -3.22 -15.35
CA LEU A 27 0.95 -1.93 -16.04
C LEU A 27 1.41 -2.07 -17.49
N GLU A 28 0.93 -1.20 -18.38
CA GLU A 28 1.44 -1.10 -19.75
C GLU A 28 2.86 -0.50 -19.76
N ALA A 29 3.65 -0.79 -20.80
CA ALA A 29 5.08 -0.43 -20.85
C ALA A 29 5.34 1.08 -20.69
N GLU A 30 4.42 1.91 -21.19
CA GLU A 30 4.50 3.36 -21.10
C GLU A 30 4.19 3.87 -19.69
N GLU A 31 3.17 3.29 -19.03
CA GLU A 31 2.80 3.63 -17.66
C GLU A 31 3.87 3.23 -16.64
N LYS A 32 4.59 2.13 -16.89
CA LYS A 32 5.72 1.69 -16.04
C LYS A 32 6.81 2.74 -15.94
N LYS A 33 6.87 3.77 -16.78
CA LYS A 33 7.88 4.83 -16.63
C LYS A 33 7.60 5.71 -15.41
N ASN A 34 6.32 6.02 -15.17
CA ASN A 34 5.91 7.00 -14.17
C ASN A 34 5.16 6.39 -12.98
N PHE A 35 4.52 5.24 -13.17
CA PHE A 35 3.64 4.61 -12.19
C PHE A 35 4.10 3.21 -11.78
N THR A 36 3.61 2.79 -10.62
CA THR A 36 3.71 1.43 -10.10
C THR A 36 2.39 1.07 -9.41
N GLU A 37 2.11 -0.22 -9.30
CA GLU A 37 0.94 -0.72 -8.56
C GLU A 37 1.39 -1.02 -7.13
N LEU A 38 0.84 -0.28 -6.16
CA LEU A 38 0.98 -0.57 -4.74
C LEU A 38 -0.11 -1.57 -4.35
N ILE A 39 0.33 -2.69 -3.77
CA ILE A 39 -0.54 -3.72 -3.22
C ILE A 39 -0.40 -3.64 -1.70
N ILE A 40 -1.52 -3.48 -1.01
CA ILE A 40 -1.62 -3.46 0.45
C ILE A 40 -2.45 -4.68 0.85
N GLN A 41 -1.86 -5.58 1.60
CA GLN A 41 -2.45 -6.83 2.06
C GLN A 41 -2.64 -6.77 3.59
N LEU A 42 -3.89 -6.90 3.99
CA LEU A 42 -4.34 -7.16 5.35
C LEU A 42 -4.63 -8.65 5.50
N HIS A 43 -4.94 -9.10 6.72
CA HIS A 43 -5.31 -10.49 7.01
C HIS A 43 -6.47 -10.98 6.13
N ASP A 44 -7.54 -10.17 6.01
CA ASP A 44 -8.77 -10.56 5.32
C ASP A 44 -9.00 -9.84 3.97
N CYS A 45 -8.07 -8.97 3.54
CA CYS A 45 -8.27 -8.18 2.32
C CYS A 45 -6.97 -7.77 1.61
N ILE A 46 -7.06 -7.51 0.30
CA ILE A 46 -5.99 -6.95 -0.52
C ILE A 46 -6.49 -5.70 -1.26
N CYS A 47 -5.94 -4.53 -0.92
CA CYS A 47 -6.09 -3.31 -1.70
C CYS A 47 -5.04 -3.25 -2.82
N LYS A 48 -5.43 -2.71 -3.97
CA LYS A 48 -4.49 -2.39 -5.06
C LYS A 48 -4.74 -0.98 -5.53
N MET A 49 -3.69 -0.22 -5.73
CA MET A 49 -3.79 1.13 -6.27
C MET A 49 -2.59 1.50 -7.12
N LYS A 50 -2.81 2.39 -8.10
CA LYS A 50 -1.75 2.95 -8.92
C LYS A 50 -1.17 4.17 -8.22
N ILE A 51 0.14 4.16 -7.96
CA ILE A 51 0.87 5.29 -7.37
C ILE A 51 2.02 5.71 -8.29
N GLN A 52 2.52 6.93 -8.10
CA GLN A 52 3.71 7.39 -8.81
C GLN A 52 4.97 6.68 -8.29
N LYS A 53 5.90 6.34 -9.19
CA LYS A 53 7.18 5.72 -8.83
C LYS A 53 8.04 6.59 -7.92
N ALA A 54 7.94 7.91 -8.04
CA ALA A 54 8.63 8.83 -7.13
C ALA A 54 8.22 8.57 -5.67
N LEU A 55 6.92 8.34 -5.43
CA LEU A 55 6.38 8.06 -4.11
C LEU A 55 6.78 6.68 -3.60
N ALA A 56 6.90 5.69 -4.50
CA ALA A 56 7.41 4.35 -4.14
C ALA A 56 8.91 4.32 -3.78
N LYS A 57 9.68 5.36 -4.12
CA LYS A 57 11.10 5.49 -3.72
C LYS A 57 11.27 6.13 -2.35
N ASP A 58 10.23 6.80 -1.85
CA ASP A 58 10.22 7.47 -0.56
C ASP A 58 9.48 6.57 0.44
N ALA A 59 10.24 5.87 1.28
CA ALA A 59 9.69 4.89 2.21
C ALA A 59 8.75 5.53 3.23
N ASP A 60 9.11 6.70 3.77
CA ASP A 60 8.29 7.44 4.74
C ASP A 60 6.98 7.93 4.12
N ALA A 61 7.05 8.50 2.90
CA ALA A 61 5.84 8.94 2.21
C ALA A 61 4.93 7.77 1.83
N LEU A 62 5.52 6.64 1.41
CA LEU A 62 4.80 5.42 1.07
C LEU A 62 4.10 4.84 2.31
N GLU A 63 4.79 4.74 3.44
CA GLU A 63 4.22 4.22 4.68
C GLU A 63 3.07 5.12 5.19
N LYS A 64 3.25 6.45 5.19
CA LYS A 64 2.17 7.39 5.52
C LYS A 64 0.95 7.23 4.61
N MET A 65 1.16 7.01 3.32
CA MET A 65 0.07 6.77 2.37
C MET A 65 -0.66 5.45 2.68
N VAL A 66 0.07 4.36 2.93
CA VAL A 66 -0.49 3.06 3.32
C VAL A 66 -1.30 3.21 4.60
N HIS A 67 -0.73 3.84 5.63
CA HIS A 67 -1.36 4.06 6.92
C HIS A 67 -2.66 4.85 6.80
N ASN A 68 -2.61 6.00 6.12
CA ASN A 68 -3.80 6.82 5.86
C ASN A 68 -4.84 6.05 5.05
N LYS A 69 -4.43 5.22 4.09
CA LYS A 69 -5.37 4.44 3.30
C LYS A 69 -6.08 3.41 4.16
N VAL A 70 -5.34 2.61 4.93
CA VAL A 70 -5.87 1.56 5.82
C VAL A 70 -6.85 2.14 6.84
N ILE A 71 -6.48 3.24 7.51
CA ILE A 71 -7.36 3.95 8.46
C ILE A 71 -8.65 4.42 7.77
N ASN A 72 -8.53 5.11 6.63
CA ASN A 72 -9.71 5.67 5.94
C ASN A 72 -10.65 4.59 5.42
N THR A 73 -10.13 3.41 5.08
CA THR A 73 -10.94 2.24 4.71
C THR A 73 -11.52 1.50 5.91
N LYS A 74 -11.33 1.98 7.15
CA LYS A 74 -11.90 1.40 8.39
C LYS A 74 -11.65 -0.11 8.57
N GLY A 75 -10.52 -0.65 8.11
CA GLY A 75 -10.28 -2.11 8.09
C GLY A 75 -11.20 -2.89 7.12
N HIS A 76 -12.21 -2.26 6.53
CA HIS A 76 -12.98 -2.70 5.38
C HIS A 76 -12.33 -2.12 4.12
N ILE A 77 -11.14 -2.61 3.80
CA ILE A 77 -10.70 -2.51 2.43
C ILE A 77 -11.63 -3.44 1.63
N CYS A 78 -12.26 -2.92 0.58
CA CYS A 78 -12.87 -3.71 -0.49
C CYS A 78 -12.25 -3.18 -1.78
#